data_AF-A0A2N2GFJ1-F1
#
_entry.id   AF-A0A2N2GFJ1-F1
#
_cell.length_a   1.000
_cell.length_b   1.000
_cell.length_c   1.000
_cell.angle_alpha   90.00
_cell.angle_beta   90.00
_cell.angle_gamma   90.00
#
_symmetry.space_group_name_H-M   'P 1'
#
loop_
_entity.id
_entity.type
_entity.pdbx_description
1 polymer ?
#
loop_
_entity_poly.entity_id
_entity_poly.type
_entity_poly.pdbx_seq_one_letter_code
_entity_poly.pdbx_strand_id
1 'polypeptide(L)'
;MAVSAVGCSDSGGNKTGEDPCEALSTAVRCDAEGDLQCGLAGTAIQACTADADGCLVWSTTATCGNNQDCVTTDNTPSCDCLDACAEGVSVCSGTAIMTCEADADGCLAWSLQNDCDDTAQLCDDSTDPPECVSECISNCVTESATACAGTLIQTCTDVGDGCLQWRDGTDCDDTTQLCDDEGGTAECYTPCVSTCTTALTNQCAGTMLQTCTDVGDGCLQWQDDTECDPGVCANGLGCVLCTPGSNACDGNTSLTCRADGSGYDETSECDPVMGSACDAGTGL
;
A
#
# COMPACT_ATOMS: atom_id res chain seq x y z
N MET A 1 -63.92 6.25 -51.97
CA MET A 1 -65.18 6.30 -51.20
C MET A 1 -64.93 7.26 -50.06
N ALA A 2 -65.51 8.46 -50.14
CA ALA A 2 -65.31 9.53 -49.17
C ALA A 2 -66.20 9.26 -47.96
N VAL A 3 -65.60 9.05 -46.79
CA VAL A 3 -66.32 9.07 -45.52
C VAL A 3 -66.47 10.55 -45.16
N SER A 4 -67.72 10.99 -45.03
CA SER A 4 -68.04 12.36 -44.64
C SER A 4 -67.60 12.57 -43.19
N ALA A 5 -66.65 13.47 -42.98
CA ALA A 5 -66.43 14.06 -41.67
C ALA A 5 -67.71 14.80 -41.28
N VAL A 6 -68.40 14.29 -40.25
CA VAL A 6 -69.46 15.03 -39.59
C VAL A 6 -68.76 16.14 -38.82
N GLY A 7 -68.61 17.28 -39.48
CA GLY A 7 -68.22 18.51 -38.80
C GLY A 7 -69.24 18.79 -37.71
N CYS A 8 -68.76 18.98 -36.48
CA CYS A 8 -69.48 19.72 -35.45
C CYS A 8 -69.62 21.18 -35.94
N SER A 9 -70.49 21.38 -36.93
CA SER A 9 -70.96 22.70 -37.33
C SER A 9 -72.08 23.07 -36.39
N ASP A 10 -71.69 23.84 -35.39
CA ASP A 10 -72.59 24.56 -34.51
C ASP A 10 -73.49 25.47 -35.36
N SER A 11 -74.73 25.05 -35.59
CA SER A 11 -75.73 25.83 -36.32
C SER A 11 -77.14 25.37 -35.95
N GLY A 12 -77.54 25.72 -34.73
CA GLY A 12 -78.89 26.20 -34.44
C GLY A 12 -80.00 25.17 -34.32
N GLY A 13 -80.32 24.78 -33.09
CA GLY A 13 -81.57 24.07 -32.81
C GLY A 13 -81.73 23.64 -31.36
N ASN A 14 -82.21 24.58 -30.53
CA ASN A 14 -82.74 24.35 -29.17
C ASN A 14 -83.29 22.92 -28.93
N LYS A 15 -82.54 22.13 -28.15
CA LYS A 15 -83.05 21.03 -27.34
C LYS A 15 -82.26 21.00 -26.04
N THR A 16 -82.95 20.77 -24.93
CA THR A 16 -82.43 20.70 -23.57
C THR A 16 -81.54 19.47 -23.34
N GLY A 17 -80.36 19.46 -23.97
CA GLY A 17 -79.26 18.55 -23.73
C GLY A 17 -78.00 19.32 -24.04
N GLU A 18 -77.23 19.65 -23.02
CA GLU A 18 -75.92 20.30 -23.16
C GLU A 18 -75.09 19.50 -24.17
N ASP A 19 -74.42 20.16 -25.13
CA ASP A 19 -73.51 19.48 -26.03
C ASP A 19 -72.46 18.79 -25.14
N PRO A 20 -72.39 17.44 -25.13
CA PRO A 20 -71.52 16.71 -24.23
C PRO A 20 -70.03 17.07 -24.46
N CYS A 21 -69.70 17.66 -25.61
CA CYS A 21 -68.35 18.05 -25.99
C CYS A 21 -68.03 19.53 -25.68
N GLU A 22 -69.01 20.37 -25.30
CA GLU A 22 -68.83 21.81 -25.06
C GLU A 22 -68.03 22.09 -23.78
N ALA A 23 -68.04 21.15 -22.82
CA ALA A 23 -67.27 21.23 -21.60
C ALA A 23 -65.78 20.87 -21.78
N LEU A 24 -65.38 20.33 -22.94
CA LEU A 24 -64.00 19.93 -23.21
C LEU A 24 -63.16 21.12 -23.68
N SER A 25 -61.94 21.25 -23.13
CA SER A 25 -61.04 22.32 -23.51
C SER A 25 -60.50 22.13 -24.93
N THR A 26 -60.16 23.23 -25.60
CA THR A 26 -59.57 23.21 -26.95
C THR A 26 -58.20 22.53 -27.01
N ALA A 27 -57.56 22.27 -25.87
CA ALA A 27 -56.31 21.51 -25.79
C ALA A 27 -56.53 19.98 -25.83
N VAL A 28 -57.76 19.53 -25.52
CA VAL A 28 -58.13 18.11 -25.51
C VAL A 28 -58.91 17.73 -26.78
N ARG A 29 -59.58 18.70 -27.38
CA ARG A 29 -60.36 18.54 -28.62
C ARG A 29 -59.48 18.61 -29.87
N CYS A 30 -59.95 17.96 -30.92
CA CYS A 30 -59.35 17.97 -32.25
C CYS A 30 -60.42 18.20 -33.33
N ASP A 31 -59.97 18.71 -34.47
CA ASP A 31 -60.87 19.24 -35.51
C ASP A 31 -61.24 18.19 -36.57
N ALA A 32 -60.37 17.21 -36.83
CA ALA A 32 -60.63 16.13 -37.78
C ALA A 32 -60.19 14.75 -37.24
N GLU A 33 -61.09 13.78 -37.35
CA GLU A 33 -60.81 12.38 -37.00
C GLU A 33 -59.65 11.84 -37.84
N GLY A 34 -58.67 11.23 -37.18
CA GLY A 34 -57.46 10.70 -37.81
C GLY A 34 -56.30 11.69 -37.92
N ASP A 35 -56.46 12.95 -37.49
CA ASP A 35 -55.32 13.86 -37.31
C ASP A 35 -54.35 13.28 -36.29
N LEU A 36 -53.05 13.53 -36.49
CA LEU A 36 -51.97 13.08 -35.61
C LEU A 36 -51.22 14.29 -35.06
N GLN A 37 -50.84 14.23 -33.78
CA GLN A 37 -49.98 15.22 -33.16
C GLN A 37 -49.03 14.58 -32.13
N CYS A 38 -48.01 15.33 -31.75
CA CYS A 38 -47.29 15.03 -30.52
C CYS A 38 -48.09 15.49 -29.31
N GLY A 39 -48.19 14.63 -28.31
CA GLY A 39 -48.83 14.96 -27.05
C GLY A 39 -48.12 16.11 -26.34
N LEU A 40 -48.82 16.81 -25.45
CA LEU A 40 -48.30 18.00 -24.77
C LEU A 40 -47.02 17.75 -23.94
N ALA A 41 -46.77 16.50 -23.55
CA ALA A 41 -45.56 16.10 -22.83
C ALA A 41 -44.37 15.82 -23.77
N GLY A 42 -44.57 15.78 -25.09
CA GLY A 42 -43.53 15.48 -26.07
C GLY A 42 -43.14 14.01 -26.15
N THR A 43 -43.74 13.10 -25.39
CA THR A 43 -43.29 11.70 -25.28
C THR A 43 -44.24 10.68 -25.92
N ALA A 44 -45.26 11.14 -26.65
CA ALA A 44 -46.26 10.26 -27.24
C ALA A 44 -46.89 10.85 -28.49
N ILE A 45 -47.28 9.98 -29.42
CA ILE A 45 -48.08 10.31 -30.59
C ILE A 45 -49.56 10.11 -30.23
N GLN A 46 -50.35 11.16 -30.45
CA GLN A 46 -51.79 11.16 -30.24
C GLN A 46 -52.53 11.20 -31.56
N ALA A 47 -53.62 10.43 -31.65
CA ALA A 47 -54.56 10.48 -32.76
C ALA A 47 -55.89 11.06 -32.29
N CYS A 48 -56.51 11.86 -33.16
CA CYS A 48 -57.85 12.36 -32.96
C CYS A 48 -58.86 11.23 -33.19
N THR A 49 -59.51 10.76 -32.11
CA THR A 49 -60.54 9.72 -32.18
C THR A 49 -61.78 10.14 -31.40
N ALA A 50 -62.94 9.58 -31.76
CA ALA A 50 -64.15 9.79 -30.99
C ALA A 50 -64.08 9.01 -29.67
N ASP A 51 -64.32 9.70 -28.55
CA ASP A 51 -64.50 9.04 -27.26
C ASP A 51 -65.86 8.32 -27.14
N ALA A 52 -66.15 7.79 -25.95
CA ALA A 52 -67.39 7.05 -25.68
C ALA A 52 -68.67 7.91 -25.83
N ASP A 53 -68.53 9.24 -25.72
CA ASP A 53 -69.62 10.20 -25.85
C ASP A 53 -69.74 10.74 -27.29
N GLY A 54 -68.85 10.32 -28.20
CA GLY A 54 -68.82 10.71 -29.60
C GLY A 54 -68.05 12.00 -29.86
N CYS A 55 -67.31 12.51 -28.88
CA CYS A 55 -66.51 13.73 -28.99
C CYS A 55 -65.13 13.43 -29.56
N LEU A 56 -64.67 14.22 -30.53
CA LEU A 56 -63.33 14.11 -31.08
C LEU A 56 -62.30 14.63 -30.07
N VAL A 57 -61.49 13.72 -29.54
CA VAL A 57 -60.47 13.99 -28.54
C VAL A 57 -59.13 13.35 -28.89
N TRP A 58 -58.06 13.94 -28.37
CA TRP A 58 -56.72 13.38 -28.51
C TRP A 58 -56.53 12.14 -27.64
N SER A 59 -56.24 11.01 -28.28
CA SER A 59 -56.01 9.72 -27.65
C SER A 59 -54.60 9.22 -27.97
N THR A 60 -53.86 8.75 -26.96
CA THR A 60 -52.50 8.22 -27.17
C THR A 60 -52.55 6.95 -28.02
N THR A 61 -51.89 6.97 -29.17
CA THR A 61 -51.82 5.82 -30.09
C THR A 61 -50.47 5.12 -30.02
N ALA A 62 -49.39 5.88 -29.79
CA ALA A 62 -48.07 5.34 -29.53
C ALA A 62 -47.37 6.18 -28.45
N THR A 63 -46.60 5.54 -27.59
CA THR A 63 -45.70 6.22 -26.65
C THR A 63 -44.30 6.07 -27.20
N CYS A 64 -43.53 7.16 -27.23
CA CYS A 64 -42.14 7.11 -27.63
C CYS A 64 -41.34 6.34 -26.57
N GLY A 65 -40.32 5.60 -27.03
CA GLY A 65 -39.45 4.80 -26.17
C GLY A 65 -38.57 5.65 -25.26
N ASN A 66 -37.65 5.00 -24.56
CA ASN A 66 -36.65 5.73 -23.80
C ASN A 66 -35.76 6.55 -24.74
N ASN A 67 -35.38 7.75 -24.30
CA ASN A 67 -34.55 8.69 -25.08
C ASN A 67 -35.12 9.02 -26.47
N GLN A 68 -36.44 8.99 -26.63
CA GLN A 68 -37.12 9.44 -27.84
C GLN A 68 -38.05 10.60 -27.53
N ASP A 69 -37.97 11.63 -28.36
CA ASP A 69 -38.92 12.73 -28.35
C ASP A 69 -39.86 12.61 -29.55
N CYS A 70 -41.13 12.91 -29.30
CA CYS A 70 -42.10 13.09 -30.36
C CYS A 70 -41.82 14.42 -31.04
N VAL A 71 -41.40 14.35 -32.30
CA VAL A 71 -41.19 15.50 -33.17
C VAL A 71 -42.21 15.46 -34.30
N THR A 72 -42.69 16.63 -34.71
CA THR A 72 -43.60 16.75 -35.85
C THR A 72 -42.85 17.36 -37.02
N THR A 73 -42.65 16.58 -38.06
CA THR A 73 -42.04 17.03 -39.32
C THR A 73 -43.08 16.91 -40.42
N ASP A 74 -43.36 18.02 -41.13
CA ASP A 74 -44.36 18.08 -42.21
C ASP A 74 -45.73 17.47 -41.83
N ASN A 75 -46.26 17.85 -40.66
CA ASN A 75 -47.52 17.34 -40.08
C ASN A 75 -47.56 15.82 -39.82
N THR A 76 -46.41 15.16 -39.80
CA THR A 76 -46.29 13.74 -39.43
C THR A 76 -45.53 13.65 -38.10
N PRO A 77 -46.20 13.30 -36.98
CA PRO A 77 -45.50 13.04 -35.73
C PRO A 77 -44.76 11.70 -35.80
N SER A 78 -43.52 11.71 -35.35
CA SER A 78 -42.61 10.56 -35.27
C SER A 78 -41.89 10.58 -33.93
N CYS A 79 -41.51 9.40 -33.43
CA CYS A 79 -40.62 9.28 -32.30
C CYS A 79 -39.19 9.22 -32.82
N ASP A 80 -38.44 10.30 -32.60
CA ASP A 80 -37.07 10.42 -33.07
C ASP A 80 -36.13 10.31 -31.86
N CYS A 81 -34.98 9.66 -32.07
CA CYS A 81 -33.99 9.49 -31.01
C CYS A 81 -33.37 10.82 -30.60
N LEU A 82 -33.26 11.02 -29.30
CA LEU A 82 -32.47 12.07 -28.68
C LEU A 82 -31.13 11.47 -28.25
N ASP A 83 -30.23 11.32 -29.22
CA ASP A 83 -28.90 10.75 -28.98
C ASP A 83 -28.11 11.66 -28.01
N ALA A 84 -27.75 11.11 -26.86
CA ALA A 84 -27.02 11.83 -25.83
C ALA A 84 -25.50 11.91 -26.13
N CYS A 85 -25.02 11.08 -27.05
CA CYS A 85 -23.61 10.86 -27.32
C CYS A 85 -23.37 10.27 -28.73
N ALA A 86 -22.11 10.19 -29.15
CA ALA A 86 -21.71 9.57 -30.41
C ALA A 86 -21.34 8.10 -30.19
N GLU A 87 -21.81 7.21 -31.08
CA GLU A 87 -21.64 5.76 -30.97
C GLU A 87 -20.18 5.34 -30.73
N GLY A 88 -19.98 4.46 -29.74
CA GLY A 88 -18.68 3.87 -29.43
C GLY A 88 -17.72 4.79 -28.67
N VAL A 89 -18.06 6.06 -28.46
CA VAL A 89 -17.26 6.96 -27.61
C VAL A 89 -17.34 6.49 -26.17
N SER A 90 -16.20 6.46 -25.50
CA SER A 90 -16.10 6.11 -24.08
C SER A 90 -15.51 7.30 -23.31
N VAL A 91 -16.05 7.57 -22.12
CA VAL A 91 -15.65 8.69 -21.27
C VAL A 91 -15.64 8.28 -19.80
N CYS A 92 -14.84 8.98 -19.00
CA CYS A 92 -14.91 8.89 -17.55
C CYS A 92 -16.03 9.78 -16.99
N SER A 93 -16.89 9.20 -16.16
CA SER A 93 -17.91 9.90 -15.38
C SER A 93 -17.67 9.59 -13.89
N GLY A 94 -16.78 10.36 -13.25
CA GLY A 94 -16.28 10.03 -11.92
C GLY A 94 -15.30 8.85 -11.98
N THR A 95 -15.59 7.78 -11.24
CA THR A 95 -14.83 6.51 -11.28
C THR A 95 -15.32 5.54 -12.35
N ALA A 96 -16.45 5.83 -12.99
CA ALA A 96 -17.07 4.95 -13.96
C ALA A 96 -16.62 5.23 -15.40
N ILE A 97 -16.28 4.17 -16.13
CA ILE A 97 -16.15 4.18 -17.59
C ILE A 97 -17.54 4.01 -18.19
N MET A 98 -18.00 5.05 -18.88
CA MET A 98 -19.26 5.07 -19.60
C MET A 98 -19.00 4.96 -21.10
N THR A 99 -19.74 4.11 -21.80
CA THR A 99 -19.67 3.98 -23.26
C THR A 99 -21.00 4.34 -23.89
N CYS A 100 -20.95 5.01 -25.03
CA CYS A 100 -22.13 5.36 -25.79
C CYS A 100 -22.61 4.16 -26.61
N GLU A 101 -23.73 3.59 -26.21
CA GLU A 101 -24.34 2.41 -26.84
C GLU A 101 -25.82 2.65 -27.12
N ALA A 102 -26.37 1.91 -28.08
CA ALA A 102 -27.79 1.93 -28.36
C ALA A 102 -28.58 1.27 -27.20
N ASP A 103 -29.60 1.96 -26.70
CA ASP A 103 -30.53 1.40 -25.74
C ASP A 103 -31.52 0.41 -26.40
N ALA A 104 -32.51 -0.07 -25.64
CA ALA A 104 -33.50 -1.03 -26.12
C ALA A 104 -34.37 -0.50 -27.28
N ASP A 105 -34.47 0.83 -27.42
CA ASP A 105 -35.24 1.51 -28.46
C ASP A 105 -34.35 1.96 -29.64
N GLY A 106 -33.04 1.67 -29.57
CA GLY A 106 -32.06 1.93 -30.62
C GLY A 106 -31.43 3.32 -30.55
N CYS A 107 -31.68 4.09 -29.49
CA CYS A 107 -31.15 5.44 -29.33
C CYS A 107 -29.85 5.43 -28.54
N LEU A 108 -28.92 6.34 -28.88
CA LEU A 108 -27.59 6.35 -28.27
C LEU A 108 -27.61 6.99 -26.89
N ALA A 109 -27.26 6.20 -25.87
CA ALA A 109 -27.23 6.59 -24.48
C ALA A 109 -25.94 6.11 -23.79
N TRP A 110 -25.58 6.79 -22.70
CA TRP A 110 -24.45 6.39 -21.86
C TRP A 110 -24.80 5.14 -21.06
N SER A 111 -24.12 4.03 -21.33
CA SER A 111 -24.17 2.79 -20.56
C SER A 111 -22.93 2.66 -19.68
N LEU A 112 -23.13 2.16 -18.45
CA LEU A 112 -22.02 1.83 -17.55
C LEU A 112 -21.36 0.54 -18.04
N GLN A 113 -20.07 0.60 -18.38
CA GLN A 113 -19.29 -0.58 -18.74
C GLN A 113 -18.55 -1.14 -17.52
N ASN A 114 -17.82 -0.29 -16.82
CA ASN A 114 -17.02 -0.67 -15.66
C ASN A 114 -16.95 0.48 -14.65
N ASP A 115 -16.98 0.17 -13.36
CA ASP A 115 -16.70 1.14 -12.30
C ASP A 115 -15.31 0.85 -11.72
N CYS A 116 -14.37 1.78 -11.89
CA CYS A 116 -13.02 1.61 -11.38
C CYS A 116 -12.97 1.59 -9.84
N ASP A 117 -14.02 2.07 -9.14
CA ASP A 117 -14.11 1.97 -7.69
C ASP A 117 -14.26 0.52 -7.20
N ASP A 118 -14.83 -0.38 -8.02
CA ASP A 118 -14.95 -1.82 -7.70
C ASP A 118 -13.57 -2.47 -7.48
N THR A 119 -12.52 -1.92 -8.08
CA THR A 119 -11.11 -2.33 -7.95
C THR A 119 -10.24 -1.30 -7.22
N ALA A 120 -10.84 -0.28 -6.60
CA ALA A 120 -10.13 0.83 -5.96
C ALA A 120 -9.13 1.56 -6.89
N GLN A 121 -9.50 1.68 -8.16
CA GLN A 121 -8.76 2.38 -9.21
C GLN A 121 -9.46 3.69 -9.58
N LEU A 122 -8.77 4.56 -10.30
CA LEU A 122 -9.34 5.77 -10.88
C LEU A 122 -9.58 5.58 -12.37
N CYS A 123 -10.60 6.25 -12.87
CA CYS A 123 -10.84 6.34 -14.31
C CYS A 123 -9.89 7.38 -14.91
N ASP A 124 -9.04 6.97 -15.85
CA ASP A 124 -8.13 7.83 -16.61
C ASP A 124 -8.66 8.03 -18.02
N ASP A 125 -8.99 9.28 -18.38
CA ASP A 125 -9.46 9.68 -19.71
C ASP A 125 -8.35 10.25 -20.60
N SER A 126 -7.08 10.17 -20.16
CA SER A 126 -5.92 10.55 -20.98
C SER A 126 -5.58 9.53 -22.06
N THR A 127 -6.06 8.30 -21.92
CA THR A 127 -6.01 7.24 -22.94
C THR A 127 -7.32 7.17 -23.74
N ASP A 128 -7.23 6.72 -24.99
CA ASP A 128 -8.39 6.47 -25.84
C ASP A 128 -8.34 5.00 -26.33
N PRO A 129 -9.18 4.10 -25.77
CA PRO A 129 -10.26 4.35 -24.80
C PRO A 129 -9.74 4.64 -23.36
N PRO A 130 -10.58 5.24 -22.49
CA PRO A 130 -10.28 5.43 -21.07
C PRO A 130 -10.11 4.08 -20.35
N GLU A 131 -9.22 4.05 -19.36
CA GLU A 131 -8.85 2.84 -18.62
C GLU A 131 -8.92 3.06 -17.10
N CYS A 132 -9.13 1.99 -16.34
CA CYS A 132 -8.99 2.04 -14.89
C CYS A 132 -7.50 1.92 -14.53
N VAL A 133 -6.94 2.99 -13.96
CA VAL A 133 -5.54 3.05 -13.54
C VAL A 133 -5.46 3.05 -12.02
N SER A 134 -4.47 2.35 -11.48
CA SER A 134 -4.19 2.45 -10.05
C SER A 134 -3.54 3.80 -9.76
N GLU A 135 -3.99 4.48 -8.71
CA GLU A 135 -3.34 5.69 -8.19
C GLU A 135 -2.03 5.35 -7.43
N CYS A 136 -1.58 4.10 -7.54
CA CYS A 136 -0.43 3.64 -6.82
C CYS A 136 0.84 4.33 -7.30
N ILE A 137 1.45 5.05 -6.37
CA ILE A 137 2.84 5.47 -6.47
C ILE A 137 3.69 4.39 -5.80
N SER A 138 4.44 3.63 -6.59
CA SER A 138 5.40 2.67 -6.06
C SER A 138 6.40 3.38 -5.14
N ASN A 139 6.54 2.89 -3.91
CA ASN A 139 7.50 3.41 -2.93
C ASN A 139 8.74 2.51 -2.77
N CYS A 140 8.79 1.43 -3.55
CA CYS A 140 9.94 0.55 -3.70
C CYS A 140 10.14 0.16 -5.16
N VAL A 141 11.37 -0.19 -5.54
CA VAL A 141 11.77 -0.31 -6.96
C VAL A 141 11.87 -1.77 -7.42
N THR A 142 12.24 -2.68 -6.52
CA THR A 142 12.54 -4.07 -6.88
C THR A 142 11.65 -4.98 -6.05
N GLU A 143 10.79 -5.74 -6.73
CA GLU A 143 9.96 -6.75 -6.08
C GLU A 143 10.83 -7.73 -5.29
N SER A 144 10.36 -8.10 -4.09
CA SER A 144 11.07 -8.93 -3.12
C SER A 144 12.34 -8.34 -2.54
N ALA A 145 12.68 -7.08 -2.83
CA ALA A 145 13.71 -6.37 -2.07
C ALA A 145 13.31 -6.28 -0.60
N THR A 146 14.30 -6.31 0.29
CA THR A 146 14.10 -6.16 1.73
C THR A 146 14.87 -4.94 2.22
N ALA A 147 14.30 -4.21 3.17
CA ALA A 147 14.90 -3.01 3.76
C ALA A 147 14.48 -2.87 5.21
N CYS A 148 15.28 -2.13 5.99
CA CYS A 148 15.00 -1.85 7.39
C CYS A 148 14.19 -0.56 7.57
N ALA A 149 13.06 -0.67 8.27
CA ALA A 149 12.29 0.46 8.79
C ALA A 149 12.39 0.47 10.33
N GLY A 150 13.51 0.98 10.85
CA GLY A 150 13.81 0.86 12.28
C GLY A 150 14.20 -0.57 12.64
N THR A 151 13.43 -1.25 13.49
CA THR A 151 13.63 -2.68 13.82
C THR A 151 12.87 -3.62 12.90
N LEU A 152 12.01 -3.09 12.03
CA LEU A 152 11.11 -3.86 11.19
C LEU A 152 11.74 -4.14 9.82
N ILE A 153 11.82 -5.42 9.46
CA ILE A 153 12.15 -5.83 8.09
C ILE A 153 10.90 -5.64 7.23
N GLN A 154 11.00 -4.81 6.21
CA GLN A 154 9.97 -4.65 5.19
C GLN A 154 10.35 -5.37 3.91
N THR A 155 9.36 -5.95 3.22
CA THR A 155 9.52 -6.58 1.91
C THR A 155 8.73 -5.81 0.86
N CYS A 156 9.38 -5.46 -0.24
CA CYS A 156 8.73 -4.83 -1.38
C CYS A 156 7.87 -5.87 -2.11
N THR A 157 6.58 -5.64 -2.20
CA THR A 157 5.63 -6.58 -2.82
C THR A 157 4.75 -5.87 -3.85
N ASP A 158 4.39 -6.57 -4.92
CA ASP A 158 3.36 -6.12 -5.85
C ASP A 158 1.99 -6.23 -5.17
N VAL A 159 1.31 -5.08 -5.03
CA VAL A 159 -0.04 -5.01 -4.46
C VAL A 159 -1.13 -4.95 -5.52
N GLY A 160 -0.78 -5.08 -6.80
CA GLY A 160 -1.68 -5.08 -7.95
C GLY A 160 -1.20 -4.14 -9.05
N ASP A 161 -1.40 -4.52 -10.31
CA ASP A 161 -1.11 -3.70 -11.49
C ASP A 161 0.36 -3.20 -11.60
N GLY A 162 1.32 -3.96 -11.05
CA GLY A 162 2.74 -3.59 -11.04
C GLY A 162 3.11 -2.52 -10.00
N CYS A 163 2.22 -2.27 -9.05
CA CYS A 163 2.40 -1.34 -7.94
C CYS A 163 3.27 -1.96 -6.85
N LEU A 164 4.48 -1.46 -6.66
CA LEU A 164 5.41 -1.97 -5.66
C LEU A 164 5.34 -1.18 -4.35
N GLN A 165 4.95 -1.85 -3.26
CA GLN A 165 4.83 -1.27 -1.92
C GLN A 165 5.65 -2.04 -0.88
N TRP A 166 6.29 -1.32 0.04
CA TRP A 166 6.85 -1.89 1.26
C TRP A 166 5.76 -2.48 2.16
N ARG A 167 5.91 -3.75 2.55
CA ARG A 167 5.06 -4.45 3.51
C ARG A 167 5.87 -4.87 4.72
N ASP A 168 5.30 -4.61 5.89
CA ASP A 168 5.84 -5.02 7.18
C ASP A 168 5.97 -6.55 7.24
N GLY A 169 7.14 -7.02 7.66
CA GLY A 169 7.47 -8.42 7.85
C GLY A 169 7.84 -8.71 9.30
N THR A 170 9.07 -9.20 9.50
CA THR A 170 9.60 -9.57 10.82
C THR A 170 10.05 -8.33 11.59
N ASP A 171 9.62 -8.17 12.84
CA ASP A 171 10.18 -7.17 13.76
C ASP A 171 11.34 -7.79 14.55
N CYS A 172 12.53 -7.24 14.40
CA CYS A 172 13.72 -7.72 15.09
C CYS A 172 13.69 -7.42 16.60
N ASP A 173 12.85 -6.48 17.06
CA ASP A 173 12.73 -6.16 18.49
C ASP A 173 12.07 -7.31 19.28
N ASP A 174 11.24 -8.13 18.62
CA ASP A 174 10.63 -9.33 19.21
C ASP A 174 11.67 -10.32 19.76
N THR A 175 12.87 -10.33 19.18
CA THR A 175 14.01 -11.15 19.60
C THR A 175 15.16 -10.33 20.19
N THR A 176 14.94 -9.06 20.53
CA THR A 176 15.97 -8.10 21.02
C THR A 176 17.15 -7.94 20.05
N GLN A 177 16.88 -8.10 18.76
CA GLN A 177 17.83 -7.95 17.67
C GLN A 177 17.65 -6.57 17.01
N LEU A 178 18.65 -6.17 16.25
CA LEU A 178 18.57 -4.98 15.40
C LEU A 178 18.38 -5.42 13.95
N CYS A 179 17.71 -4.58 13.17
CA CYS A 179 17.63 -4.76 11.72
C CYS A 179 18.88 -4.16 11.08
N ASP A 180 19.56 -4.92 10.22
CA ASP A 180 20.63 -4.43 9.34
C ASP A 180 20.31 -4.77 7.89
N ASP A 181 20.48 -3.80 6.99
CA ASP A 181 20.34 -3.93 5.56
C ASP A 181 21.58 -3.46 4.77
N GLU A 182 22.72 -3.20 5.43
CA GLU A 182 23.97 -2.80 4.76
C GLU A 182 24.48 -3.86 3.76
N GLY A 183 24.15 -5.15 3.98
CA GLY A 183 24.43 -6.27 3.08
C GLY A 183 23.54 -6.35 1.83
N GLY A 184 22.56 -5.45 1.69
CA GLY A 184 21.58 -5.45 0.59
C GLY A 184 20.42 -6.44 0.76
N THR A 185 20.41 -7.22 1.85
CA THR A 185 19.27 -7.99 2.32
C THR A 185 19.07 -7.65 3.79
N ALA A 186 17.87 -7.24 4.17
CA ALA A 186 17.57 -6.90 5.55
C ALA A 186 17.50 -8.18 6.40
N GLU A 187 18.24 -8.20 7.51
CA GLU A 187 18.26 -9.32 8.45
C GLU A 187 18.28 -8.86 9.91
N CYS A 188 17.75 -9.70 10.79
CA CYS A 188 17.83 -9.48 12.22
C CYS A 188 19.16 -10.03 12.74
N TYR A 189 19.99 -9.15 13.29
CA TYR A 189 21.27 -9.54 13.88
C TYR A 189 21.33 -9.13 15.34
N THR A 190 22.13 -9.88 16.10
CA THR A 190 22.38 -9.55 17.50
C THR A 190 23.58 -8.60 17.54
N PRO A 191 23.43 -7.36 18.03
CA PRO A 191 24.57 -6.46 18.15
C PRO A 191 25.61 -7.07 19.09
N CYS A 192 26.85 -7.09 18.64
CA CYS A 192 27.95 -7.50 19.48
C CYS A 192 28.25 -6.41 20.53
N VAL A 193 28.56 -6.84 21.75
CA VAL A 193 28.89 -5.93 22.87
C VAL A 193 30.37 -6.03 23.13
N SER A 194 31.12 -4.96 22.88
CA SER A 194 32.56 -4.92 23.12
C SER A 194 32.90 -5.19 24.58
N THR A 195 33.75 -6.18 24.83
CA THR A 195 34.27 -6.51 26.19
C THR A 195 35.55 -5.76 26.52
N CYS A 196 36.13 -5.06 25.54
CA CYS A 196 37.31 -4.21 25.69
C CYS A 196 37.16 -2.92 24.89
N THR A 197 37.89 -1.88 25.29
CA THR A 197 37.71 -0.51 24.77
C THR A 197 38.74 -0.12 23.72
N THR A 198 39.84 -0.85 23.61
CA THR A 198 40.98 -0.42 22.81
C THR A 198 41.61 -1.62 22.13
N ALA A 199 41.61 -1.62 20.80
CA ALA A 199 42.24 -2.69 20.02
C ALA A 199 43.73 -2.81 20.36
N LEU A 200 44.23 -4.05 20.33
CA LEU A 200 45.61 -4.43 20.59
C LEU A 200 46.11 -4.11 22.00
N THR A 201 45.22 -3.82 22.96
CA THR A 201 45.58 -3.87 24.37
C THR A 201 45.56 -5.30 24.87
N ASN A 202 46.44 -5.60 25.82
CA ASN A 202 46.56 -6.93 26.40
C ASN A 202 46.04 -6.93 27.84
N GLN A 203 45.45 -8.05 28.27
CA GLN A 203 45.12 -8.31 29.67
C GLN A 203 45.53 -9.73 30.05
N CYS A 204 45.60 -9.96 31.36
CA CYS A 204 45.80 -11.30 31.90
C CYS A 204 44.48 -11.86 32.44
N ALA A 205 44.07 -13.02 31.92
CA ALA A 205 42.94 -13.80 32.39
C ALA A 205 43.46 -15.11 33.01
N GLY A 206 43.87 -15.06 34.28
CA GLY A 206 44.56 -16.17 34.93
C GLY A 206 45.98 -16.32 34.38
N THR A 207 46.29 -17.47 33.78
CA THR A 207 47.59 -17.74 33.12
C THR A 207 47.59 -17.43 31.62
N MET A 208 46.44 -17.06 31.04
CA MET A 208 46.31 -16.71 29.62
C MET A 208 46.52 -15.21 29.40
N LEU A 209 47.42 -14.87 28.47
CA LEU A 209 47.49 -13.54 27.88
C LEU A 209 46.39 -13.42 26.83
N GLN A 210 45.52 -12.44 26.99
CA GLN A 210 44.48 -12.12 26.02
C GLN A 210 44.76 -10.79 25.35
N THR A 211 44.47 -10.71 24.06
CA THR A 211 44.62 -9.52 23.24
C THR A 211 43.25 -9.06 22.76
N CYS A 212 42.96 -7.77 22.91
CA CYS A 212 41.71 -7.17 22.46
C CYS A 212 41.74 -7.01 20.93
N THR A 213 40.88 -7.71 20.21
CA THR A 213 40.83 -7.65 18.74
C THR A 213 39.44 -7.35 18.23
N ASP A 214 39.37 -6.73 17.06
CA ASP A 214 38.11 -6.57 16.32
C ASP A 214 37.69 -7.92 15.74
N VAL A 215 36.48 -8.37 16.13
CA VAL A 215 35.91 -9.65 15.68
C VAL A 215 34.89 -9.49 14.55
N GLY A 216 34.73 -8.28 14.01
CA GLY A 216 33.71 -7.93 13.02
C GLY A 216 32.82 -6.79 13.51
N ASP A 217 32.30 -6.01 12.57
CA ASP A 217 31.33 -4.93 12.78
C ASP A 217 31.76 -3.87 13.81
N GLY A 218 33.08 -3.70 13.98
CA GLY A 218 33.68 -2.75 14.92
C GLY A 218 33.63 -3.19 16.39
N CYS A 219 33.33 -4.46 16.66
CA CYS A 219 33.22 -4.99 18.00
C CYS A 219 34.54 -5.56 18.52
N LEU A 220 34.95 -5.07 19.70
CA LEU A 220 36.21 -5.45 20.33
C LEU A 220 35.99 -6.53 21.40
N GLN A 221 36.59 -7.70 21.19
CA GLN A 221 36.53 -8.82 22.13
C GLN A 221 37.93 -9.23 22.61
N TRP A 222 38.00 -9.77 23.82
CA TRP A 222 39.21 -10.44 24.30
C TRP A 222 39.37 -11.79 23.60
N GLN A 223 40.48 -11.97 22.89
CA GLN A 223 40.86 -13.24 22.29
C GLN A 223 42.06 -13.80 23.02
N ASP A 224 42.07 -15.12 23.24
CA ASP A 224 43.24 -15.82 23.79
C ASP A 224 44.40 -15.70 22.80
N ASP A 225 45.55 -15.24 23.29
CA ASP A 225 46.75 -15.02 22.49
C ASP A 225 47.82 -16.06 22.86
N THR A 226 48.31 -16.02 24.10
CA THR A 226 49.41 -16.89 24.54
C THR A 226 49.20 -17.40 25.96
N GLU A 227 49.29 -18.72 26.14
CA GLU A 227 49.30 -19.35 27.46
C GLU A 227 50.68 -19.17 28.12
N CYS A 228 50.71 -18.65 29.34
CA CYS A 228 51.96 -18.30 30.00
C CYS A 228 52.59 -19.44 30.82
N ASP A 229 52.04 -20.66 30.84
CA ASP A 229 52.60 -21.84 31.55
C ASP A 229 53.96 -22.27 30.95
N PRO A 230 55.05 -22.43 31.75
CA PRO A 230 55.16 -22.49 33.22
C PRO A 230 55.40 -21.16 33.96
N GLY A 231 55.40 -20.05 33.25
CA GLY A 231 55.42 -18.71 33.85
C GLY A 231 54.06 -18.24 34.36
N VAL A 232 53.91 -16.93 34.50
CA VAL A 232 52.70 -16.27 34.98
C VAL A 232 52.33 -15.11 34.06
N CYS A 233 51.04 -14.84 33.91
CA CYS A 233 50.59 -13.63 33.23
C CYS A 233 50.55 -12.46 34.22
N ALA A 234 51.39 -11.45 33.98
CA ALA A 234 51.42 -10.23 34.78
C ALA A 234 50.85 -9.04 34.00
N ASN A 235 49.86 -8.36 34.58
CA ASN A 235 49.24 -7.17 33.96
C ASN A 235 50.29 -6.11 33.63
N GLY A 236 50.29 -5.64 32.38
CA GLY A 236 51.24 -4.64 31.87
C GLY A 236 52.59 -5.19 31.40
N LEU A 237 52.92 -6.45 31.70
CA LEU A 237 54.16 -7.11 31.25
C LEU A 237 53.91 -8.33 30.36
N GLY A 238 52.70 -8.92 30.41
CA GLY A 238 52.35 -10.12 29.66
C GLY A 238 52.89 -11.39 30.33
N CYS A 239 53.30 -12.37 29.53
CA CYS A 239 53.89 -13.60 30.05
C CYS A 239 55.30 -13.35 30.58
N VAL A 240 55.47 -13.56 31.89
CA VAL A 240 56.73 -13.39 32.61
C VAL A 240 57.06 -14.67 33.39
N LEU A 241 58.32 -14.84 33.77
CA LEU A 241 58.75 -16.04 34.49
C LEU A 241 58.20 -16.10 35.92
N CYS A 242 58.04 -14.94 36.56
CA CYS A 242 57.58 -14.80 37.94
C CYS A 242 56.80 -13.50 38.13
N THR A 243 55.99 -13.42 39.20
CA THR A 243 55.23 -12.20 39.50
C THR A 243 56.21 -11.13 39.99
N PRO A 244 56.30 -9.94 39.38
CA PRO A 244 57.24 -8.90 39.79
C PRO A 244 57.14 -8.56 41.27
N GLY A 245 58.28 -8.56 41.97
CA GLY A 245 58.35 -8.30 43.41
C GLY A 245 57.85 -9.44 44.31
N SER A 246 57.43 -10.58 43.74
CA SER A 246 57.18 -11.79 44.54
C SER A 246 58.50 -12.38 45.06
N ASN A 247 58.44 -12.99 46.23
CA ASN A 247 59.59 -13.68 46.81
C ASN A 247 59.44 -15.19 46.65
N ALA A 248 60.57 -15.87 46.48
CA ALA A 248 60.68 -17.32 46.44
C ALA A 248 61.93 -17.78 47.22
N CYS A 249 62.05 -19.08 47.47
CA CYS A 249 63.23 -19.68 48.09
C CYS A 249 63.90 -20.64 47.12
N ASP A 250 65.23 -20.55 47.00
CA ASP A 250 66.06 -21.62 46.45
C ASP A 250 66.98 -22.13 47.57
N GLY A 251 66.59 -23.25 48.18
CA GLY A 251 67.22 -23.76 49.40
C GLY A 251 67.11 -22.77 50.56
N ASN A 252 68.25 -22.21 50.97
CA ASN A 252 68.35 -21.23 52.05
C ASN A 252 68.48 -19.78 51.53
N THR A 253 68.40 -19.57 50.23
CA THR A 253 68.51 -18.24 49.61
C THR A 253 67.13 -17.69 49.31
N SER A 254 66.85 -16.50 49.85
CA SER A 254 65.67 -15.70 49.51
C SER A 254 65.89 -15.04 48.15
N LEU A 255 64.93 -15.23 47.25
CA LEU A 255 64.91 -14.72 45.89
C LEU A 255 63.78 -13.70 45.73
N THR A 256 64.04 -12.58 45.07
CA THR A 256 62.99 -11.59 44.71
C THR A 256 62.87 -11.52 43.20
N CYS A 257 61.66 -11.67 42.68
CA CYS A 257 61.39 -11.54 41.25
C CYS A 257 61.63 -10.09 40.79
N ARG A 258 62.39 -9.91 39.71
CA ARG A 258 62.68 -8.60 39.12
C ARG A 258 61.41 -7.86 38.73
N ALA A 259 61.52 -6.52 38.68
CA ALA A 259 60.42 -5.65 38.27
C ALA A 259 59.91 -5.91 36.85
N ASP A 260 60.75 -6.47 35.97
CA ASP A 260 60.40 -6.86 34.60
C ASP A 260 59.87 -8.30 34.49
N GLY A 261 59.85 -9.06 35.61
CA GLY A 261 59.42 -10.46 35.63
C GLY A 261 60.34 -11.43 34.87
N SER A 262 61.52 -10.98 34.41
CA SER A 262 62.44 -11.78 33.59
C SER A 262 63.14 -12.89 34.38
N GLY A 263 63.14 -12.81 35.70
CA GLY A 263 63.75 -13.78 36.59
C GLY A 263 63.91 -13.26 38.01
N TYR A 264 64.59 -14.05 38.84
CA TYR A 264 64.83 -13.75 40.25
C TYR A 264 66.23 -13.19 40.47
N ASP A 265 66.35 -12.26 41.41
CA ASP A 265 67.62 -11.82 42.00
C ASP A 265 67.73 -12.36 43.43
N GLU A 266 68.95 -12.71 43.85
CA GLU A 266 69.22 -13.15 45.21
C GLU A 266 69.17 -11.96 46.17
N THR A 267 68.36 -12.08 47.21
CA THR A 267 68.08 -11.00 48.16
C THR A 267 68.86 -11.17 49.46
N SER A 268 68.91 -12.40 49.98
CA SER A 268 69.67 -12.72 51.19
C SER A 268 69.87 -14.23 51.37
N GLU A 269 70.98 -14.63 51.97
CA GLU A 269 71.24 -16.01 52.38
C GLU A 269 70.81 -16.19 53.84
N CYS A 270 69.82 -17.05 54.08
CA CYS A 270 69.32 -17.37 55.42
C CYS A 270 70.26 -18.40 56.07
N ASP A 271 70.81 -18.08 57.24
CA ASP A 271 71.67 -19.02 57.98
C ASP A 271 70.82 -19.87 58.96
N PRO A 272 70.65 -21.18 58.70
CA PRO A 272 69.84 -22.04 59.54
C PRO A 272 70.52 -22.36 60.88
N VAL A 273 71.84 -22.16 60.99
CA VAL A 273 72.61 -22.29 62.24
C VAL A 273 72.37 -21.09 63.16
N MET A 274 72.12 -19.91 62.58
CA MET A 274 71.75 -18.69 63.32
C MET A 274 70.24 -18.56 63.55
N GLY A 275 69.43 -19.54 63.12
CA GLY A 275 67.99 -19.59 63.37
C GLY A 275 67.12 -18.89 62.32
N SER A 276 67.67 -18.55 61.15
CA SER A 276 66.93 -18.04 60.00
C SER A 276 66.82 -19.11 58.91
N ALA A 277 65.61 -19.40 58.45
CA ALA A 277 65.36 -20.27 57.30
C ALA A 277 64.43 -19.53 56.34
N CYS A 278 64.65 -19.71 55.04
CA CYS A 278 63.77 -19.14 54.03
C CYS A 278 62.41 -19.85 54.13
N ASP A 279 61.35 -19.10 54.44
CA ASP A 279 59.99 -19.63 54.50
C ASP A 279 59.42 -19.72 53.08
N ALA A 280 59.06 -20.93 52.64
CA ALA A 280 58.55 -21.18 51.29
C ALA A 280 57.21 -20.46 50.98
N GLY A 281 56.48 -20.00 52.00
CA GLY A 281 55.25 -19.24 51.86
C GLY A 281 55.46 -17.72 51.78
N THR A 282 56.54 -17.18 52.37
CA THR A 282 56.83 -15.73 52.34
C THR A 282 58.08 -15.34 51.54
N GLY A 283 58.91 -16.32 51.17
CA GLY A 283 60.20 -16.11 50.51
C GLY A 283 61.21 -15.33 51.35
N LEU A 284 61.05 -15.32 52.68
CA LEU A 284 61.84 -14.57 53.67
C LEU A 284 62.19 -15.45 54.86
#